data_AF-D4CDV9-F1
#
_entry.id   AF-D4CDV9-F1
#
_cell.length_a   1.000
_cell.length_b   1.000
_cell.length_c   1.000
_cell.angle_alpha   90.00
_cell.angle_beta   90.00
_cell.angle_gamma   90.00
#
_symmetry.space_group_name_H-M   'P 1'
#
loop_
_entity.id
_entity.type
_entity.pdbx_description
1 polymer ?
#
loop_
_entity_poly.entity_id
_entity_poly.type
_entity_poly.pdbx_seq_one_letter_code
_entity_poly.pdbx_strand_id
1 'polypeptide(L)'
;MRETRQVSRINIGTASIVLILIILCLSVFSLLSLSDARSSLSFAERRAQSVQAFYSADAQVQRWLSDIQGLSIQEAAARRESLPEDASVEASGEEGILTLTIPMSQGQSLLARYSVSEGRLISSRVYNSEDYAIDTRLPVWTGQSDEKADGTQAD
;
A
#
# COMPACT_ATOMS: atom_id res chain seq x y z
N MET A 1 45.88 64.35 20.96
CA MET A 1 45.09 63.31 20.26
C MET A 1 45.01 62.10 21.19
N ARG A 2 43.86 61.86 21.83
CA ARG A 2 43.65 60.69 22.69
C ARG A 2 42.79 59.70 21.92
N GLU A 3 43.42 58.65 21.41
CA GLU A 3 42.73 57.56 20.73
C GLU A 3 42.11 56.65 21.79
N THR A 4 40.79 56.72 21.96
CA THR A 4 40.06 55.81 22.83
C THR A 4 39.93 54.47 22.11
N ARG A 5 40.82 53.53 22.44
CA ARG A 5 40.70 52.14 21.99
C ARG A 5 39.37 51.57 22.49
N GLN A 6 38.39 51.48 21.60
CA GLN A 6 37.11 50.85 21.88
C GLN A 6 37.35 49.36 22.04
N VAL A 7 37.54 48.92 23.29
CA VAL A 7 37.58 47.50 23.61
C VAL A 7 36.17 46.97 23.43
N SER A 8 35.91 46.33 22.30
CA SER A 8 34.68 45.58 22.07
C SER A 8 34.52 44.61 23.24
N ARG A 9 33.50 44.83 24.08
CA ARG A 9 33.11 43.87 25.12
C ARG A 9 32.61 42.64 24.38
N ILE A 10 33.51 41.67 24.21
CA ILE A 10 33.21 40.41 23.53
C ILE A 10 32.07 39.78 24.30
N ASN A 11 30.88 39.69 23.70
CA ASN A 11 29.69 39.08 24.29
C ASN A 11 29.81 37.55 24.31
N ILE A 12 30.88 37.03 24.94
CA ILE A 12 31.29 35.61 24.97
C ILE A 12 30.11 34.72 25.41
N GLY A 13 29.30 35.17 26.37
CA GLY A 13 28.11 34.45 26.83
C GLY A 13 27.07 34.25 25.73
N THR A 14 26.75 35.28 24.94
CA THR A 14 25.77 35.16 23.85
C THR A 14 26.27 34.28 22.71
N ALA A 15 27.57 34.37 22.37
CA ALA A 15 28.18 33.51 21.36
C ALA A 15 28.16 32.03 21.79
N SER A 16 28.41 31.75 23.07
CA SER A 16 28.33 30.39 23.63
C SER A 16 26.90 29.83 23.61
N ILE A 17 25.89 30.65 23.94
CA ILE A 17 24.49 30.23 23.92
C ILE A 17 24.04 29.90 22.50
N VAL A 18 24.38 30.76 21.53
CA VAL A 18 24.08 30.53 20.12
C VAL A 18 24.76 29.25 19.62
N LEU A 19 26.01 29.00 20.00
CA LEU A 19 26.72 27.78 19.63
C LEU A 19 26.02 26.52 20.17
N ILE A 20 25.66 26.51 21.45
CA ILE A 20 24.95 25.38 22.07
C ILE A 20 23.61 25.15 21.37
N LEU A 21 22.86 26.22 21.10
CA LEU A 21 21.59 26.13 20.39
C LEU A 21 21.76 25.51 19.01
N ILE A 22 22.75 25.94 18.23
CA ILE A 22 23.05 25.38 16.91
C ILE A 22 23.34 23.87 17.02
N ILE A 23 24.17 23.46 17.98
CA ILE A 23 24.50 22.05 18.19
C ILE A 23 23.23 21.23 18.53
N LEU A 24 22.39 21.74 19.43
CA LEU A 24 21.12 21.10 19.78
C LEU A 24 20.19 21.01 18.56
N CYS A 25 20.05 22.08 17.79
CA CYS A 25 19.24 22.10 16.57
C CYS A 25 19.75 21.11 15.52
N LEU A 26 21.06 21.07 15.26
CA LEU A 26 21.66 20.12 14.32
C LEU A 26 21.47 18.68 14.78
N SER A 27 21.55 18.43 16.09
CA SER A 27 21.34 17.10 16.66
C SER A 27 19.90 16.62 16.47
N VAL A 28 18.92 17.48 16.78
CA VAL A 28 17.49 17.17 16.58
C VAL A 28 17.18 16.98 15.09
N PHE A 29 17.67 17.86 14.23
CA PHE A 29 17.47 17.74 12.79
C PHE A 29 18.07 16.45 12.23
N SER A 30 19.28 16.07 12.68
CA SER A 30 19.92 14.82 12.27
C SER A 30 19.12 13.60 12.71
N LEU A 31 18.59 13.60 13.95
CA LEU A 31 17.74 12.52 14.46
C LEU A 31 16.42 12.41 13.68
N LEU A 32 15.76 13.52 13.39
CA LEU A 32 14.55 13.54 12.57
C LEU A 32 14.83 13.03 11.15
N SER A 33 15.91 13.49 10.52
CA SER A 33 16.31 13.03 9.18
C SER A 33 16.60 11.52 9.16
N LEU A 34 17.26 10.99 10.19
CA LEU A 34 17.48 9.54 10.32
C LEU A 34 16.18 8.76 10.53
N SER A 35 15.27 9.27 11.36
CA SER A 35 13.96 8.66 11.58
C SER A 35 13.15 8.58 10.29
N ASP A 36 13.11 9.67 9.52
CA ASP A 36 12.43 9.73 8.22
C ASP A 36 13.07 8.80 7.20
N ALA A 37 14.41 8.73 7.15
CA ALA A 37 15.13 7.82 6.27
C ALA A 37 14.82 6.35 6.59
N ARG A 38 14.78 5.98 7.89
CA ARG A 38 14.41 4.62 8.33
C ARG A 38 12.97 4.28 7.98
N SER A 39 12.04 5.20 8.20
CA SER A 39 10.63 5.04 7.80
C SER A 39 10.52 4.81 6.29
N SER A 40 11.17 5.68 5.50
CA SER A 40 11.21 5.59 4.04
C SER A 40 11.79 4.27 3.54
N LEU A 41 12.86 3.79 4.16
CA LEU A 41 13.45 2.48 3.86
C LEU A 41 12.44 1.35 4.11
N SER A 42 11.81 1.32 5.28
CA SER A 42 10.84 0.29 5.63
C SER A 42 9.64 0.28 4.68
N PHE A 43 9.19 1.46 4.21
CA PHE A 43 8.15 1.56 3.20
C PHE A 43 8.60 1.06 1.82
N ALA A 44 9.84 1.40 1.42
CA ALA A 44 10.42 0.93 0.16
C ALA A 44 10.55 -0.59 0.14
N GLU A 45 11.02 -1.20 1.22
CA GLU A 45 11.13 -2.66 1.36
C GLU A 45 9.77 -3.34 1.28
N ARG A 46 8.75 -2.84 2.00
CA ARG A 46 7.39 -3.38 1.94
C ARG A 46 6.80 -3.27 0.54
N ARG A 47 7.04 -2.15 -0.17
CA ARG A 47 6.62 -2.01 -1.56
C ARG A 47 7.33 -2.98 -2.49
N ALA A 48 8.64 -3.14 -2.35
CA ALA A 48 9.41 -4.09 -3.14
C ALA A 48 8.88 -5.52 -2.95
N GLN A 49 8.61 -5.93 -1.70
CA GLN A 49 8.01 -7.23 -1.38
C GLN A 49 6.62 -7.40 -1.99
N SER A 50 5.74 -6.40 -1.86
CA SER A 50 4.38 -6.44 -2.43
C SER A 50 4.40 -6.58 -3.96
N VAL A 51 5.26 -5.82 -4.63
CA VAL A 51 5.43 -5.87 -6.09
C VAL A 51 6.01 -7.22 -6.53
N GLN A 52 7.01 -7.74 -5.81
CA GLN A 52 7.59 -9.05 -6.08
C GLN A 52 6.55 -10.17 -5.91
N ALA A 53 5.76 -10.13 -4.83
CA ALA A 53 4.68 -11.07 -4.59
C ALA A 53 3.66 -11.02 -5.74
N PHE A 54 3.26 -9.82 -6.17
CA PHE A 54 2.33 -9.63 -7.28
C PHE A 54 2.84 -10.27 -8.57
N TYR A 55 4.07 -9.96 -8.99
CA TYR A 55 4.61 -10.52 -10.22
C TYR A 55 4.86 -12.03 -10.13
N SER A 56 5.19 -12.54 -8.95
CA SER A 56 5.30 -13.99 -8.74
C SER A 56 3.95 -14.70 -8.88
N ALA A 57 2.86 -14.10 -8.38
CA ALA A 57 1.52 -14.63 -8.53
C ALA A 57 1.05 -14.54 -9.99
N ASP A 58 1.26 -13.41 -10.66
CA ASP A 58 0.87 -13.25 -12.07
C ASP A 58 1.64 -14.22 -12.99
N ALA A 59 2.94 -14.43 -12.75
CA ALA A 59 3.70 -15.43 -13.48
C ALA A 59 3.15 -16.85 -13.29
N GLN A 60 2.62 -17.19 -12.11
CA GLN A 60 1.96 -18.47 -11.86
C GLN A 60 0.64 -18.58 -12.62
N VAL A 61 -0.17 -17.51 -12.64
CA VAL A 61 -1.39 -17.44 -13.47
C VAL A 61 -1.05 -17.69 -14.94
N GLN A 62 -0.02 -17.04 -15.49
CA GLN A 62 0.36 -17.21 -16.90
C GLN A 62 0.84 -18.62 -17.23
N ARG A 63 1.61 -19.25 -16.33
CA ARG A 63 2.05 -20.65 -16.49
C ARG A 63 0.87 -21.61 -16.47
N TRP A 64 -0.02 -21.45 -15.49
CA TRP A 64 -1.24 -22.25 -15.40
C TRP A 64 -2.12 -22.06 -16.62
N LEU A 65 -2.31 -20.81 -17.05
CA LEU A 65 -3.07 -20.48 -18.25
C LEU A 65 -2.50 -21.17 -19.50
N SER A 66 -1.17 -21.27 -19.61
CA SER A 66 -0.51 -21.95 -20.72
C SER A 66 -0.73 -23.47 -20.71
N ASP A 67 -0.82 -24.08 -19.52
CA ASP A 67 -1.04 -25.53 -19.35
C ASP A 67 -2.50 -25.95 -19.62
N ILE A 68 -3.45 -25.04 -19.41
CA ILE A 68 -4.88 -25.32 -19.63
C ILE A 68 -5.39 -24.94 -21.03
N GLN A 69 -4.55 -24.38 -21.91
CA GLN A 69 -5.01 -23.98 -23.24
C GLN A 69 -5.51 -25.18 -24.04
N GLY A 70 -6.71 -25.05 -24.61
CA GLY A 70 -7.33 -26.11 -25.41
C GLY A 70 -7.99 -27.24 -24.61
N LEU A 71 -7.96 -27.19 -23.28
CA LEU A 71 -8.69 -28.14 -22.43
C LEU A 71 -10.16 -27.75 -22.28
N SER A 72 -11.01 -28.75 -21.95
CA SER A 72 -12.37 -28.46 -21.51
C SER A 72 -12.38 -27.80 -20.14
N ILE A 73 -13.48 -27.11 -19.78
CA ILE A 73 -13.56 -26.40 -18.49
C ILE A 73 -13.38 -27.34 -17.29
N GLN A 74 -13.84 -28.59 -17.40
CA GLN A 74 -13.76 -29.58 -16.34
C GLN A 74 -12.32 -30.06 -16.13
N GLU A 75 -11.59 -30.26 -17.22
CA GLU A 75 -10.17 -30.65 -17.20
C GLU A 75 -9.30 -29.51 -16.72
N ALA A 76 -9.55 -28.29 -17.22
CA ALA A 76 -8.85 -27.09 -16.79
C ALA A 76 -9.04 -26.78 -15.30
N ALA A 77 -10.25 -26.99 -14.75
CA ALA A 77 -10.53 -26.83 -13.32
C ALA A 77 -9.85 -27.90 -12.45
N ALA A 78 -9.61 -29.09 -12.99
CA ALA A 78 -8.91 -30.18 -12.29
C ALA A 78 -7.38 -30.02 -12.33
N ARG A 79 -6.86 -29.28 -13.30
CA ARG A 79 -5.42 -29.09 -13.50
C ARG A 79 -4.83 -28.12 -12.47
N ARG A 80 -4.12 -28.69 -11.49
CA ARG A 80 -3.52 -27.95 -10.37
C ARG A 80 -2.00 -28.12 -10.23
N GLU A 81 -1.36 -28.87 -11.12
CA GLU A 81 0.09 -29.18 -11.08
C GLU A 81 1.00 -27.94 -11.14
N SER A 82 0.59 -26.90 -11.86
CA SER A 82 1.37 -25.66 -12.04
C SER A 82 1.02 -24.56 -11.02
N LEU A 83 0.09 -24.84 -10.10
CA LEU A 83 -0.41 -23.91 -9.10
C LEU A 83 0.19 -24.19 -7.71
N PRO A 84 0.33 -23.16 -6.86
CA PRO A 84 0.73 -23.35 -5.48
C PRO A 84 -0.37 -24.07 -4.68
N GLU A 85 -0.01 -24.77 -3.60
CA GLU A 85 -0.96 -25.57 -2.80
C GLU A 85 -2.15 -24.75 -2.28
N ASP A 86 -1.91 -23.49 -1.92
CA ASP A 86 -2.93 -22.59 -1.36
C ASP A 86 -3.78 -21.88 -2.44
N ALA A 87 -3.57 -22.16 -3.73
CA ALA A 87 -4.40 -21.58 -4.79
C ALA A 87 -5.72 -22.33 -4.96
N SER A 88 -6.81 -21.57 -5.10
CA SER A 88 -8.13 -22.13 -5.42
C SER A 88 -8.50 -21.86 -6.87
N VAL A 89 -9.18 -22.83 -7.50
CA VAL A 89 -9.75 -22.70 -8.85
C VAL A 89 -11.21 -23.08 -8.79
N GLU A 90 -12.07 -22.16 -9.20
CA GLU A 90 -13.51 -22.30 -9.21
C GLU A 90 -14.03 -22.18 -10.64
N ALA A 91 -14.87 -23.12 -11.08
CA ALA A 91 -15.48 -23.08 -12.39
C ALA A 91 -16.92 -22.56 -12.29
N SER A 92 -17.21 -21.47 -13.00
CA SER A 92 -18.57 -20.99 -13.20
C SER A 92 -19.20 -21.75 -14.37
N GLY A 93 -20.03 -22.74 -14.05
CA GLY A 93 -20.60 -23.68 -15.01
C GLY A 93 -21.55 -23.08 -16.04
N GLU A 94 -22.13 -21.90 -15.78
CA GLU A 94 -23.07 -21.24 -16.71
C GLU A 94 -22.38 -20.35 -17.75
N GLU A 95 -21.21 -19.77 -17.42
CA GLU A 95 -20.54 -18.76 -18.27
C GLU A 95 -19.26 -19.28 -18.93
N GLY A 96 -18.78 -20.48 -18.58
CA GLY A 96 -17.52 -20.98 -19.11
C GLY A 96 -16.29 -20.26 -18.54
N ILE A 97 -16.42 -19.69 -17.33
CA ILE A 97 -15.39 -18.86 -16.70
C ILE A 97 -14.71 -19.65 -15.58
N LEU A 98 -13.38 -19.68 -15.60
CA LEU A 98 -12.55 -20.15 -14.51
C LEU A 98 -12.06 -18.96 -13.68
N THR A 99 -12.24 -19.05 -12.37
CA THR A 99 -11.73 -18.09 -11.40
C THR A 99 -10.61 -18.74 -10.62
N LEU A 100 -9.41 -18.20 -10.76
CA LEU A 100 -8.21 -18.61 -10.05
C LEU A 100 -7.91 -17.57 -8.97
N THR A 101 -7.73 -18.02 -7.74
CA THR A 101 -7.31 -17.20 -6.60
C THR A 101 -5.96 -17.68 -6.10
N ILE A 102 -4.96 -16.81 -6.12
CA ILE A 102 -3.62 -17.09 -5.57
C ILE A 102 -3.39 -16.19 -4.36
N PRO A 103 -3.23 -16.73 -3.16
CA PRO A 103 -2.93 -15.94 -1.98
C PRO A 103 -1.54 -15.31 -2.09
N MET A 104 -1.42 -14.10 -1.56
CA MET A 104 -0.20 -13.29 -1.51
C MET A 104 0.10 -12.86 -0.07
N SER A 105 1.25 -12.22 0.13
CA SER A 105 1.61 -11.61 1.41
C SER A 105 0.63 -10.49 1.84
N GLN A 106 0.58 -10.19 3.13
CA GLN A 106 -0.20 -9.08 3.72
C GLN A 106 -1.73 -9.23 3.55
N GLY A 107 -2.24 -10.46 3.58
CA GLY A 107 -3.69 -10.70 3.48
C GLY A 107 -4.29 -10.41 2.11
N GLN A 108 -3.46 -10.19 1.08
CA GLN A 108 -3.92 -9.94 -0.28
C GLN A 108 -4.00 -11.24 -1.07
N SER A 109 -4.88 -11.28 -2.07
CA SER A 109 -4.98 -12.37 -3.04
C SER A 109 -5.08 -11.83 -4.46
N LEU A 110 -4.46 -12.53 -5.41
CA LEU A 110 -4.62 -12.27 -6.84
C LEU A 110 -5.80 -13.09 -7.37
N LEU A 111 -6.79 -12.39 -7.91
CA LEU A 111 -7.94 -12.98 -8.59
C LEU A 111 -7.75 -12.86 -10.10
N ALA A 112 -7.62 -14.00 -10.78
CA ALA A 112 -7.57 -14.10 -12.22
C ALA A 112 -8.85 -14.78 -12.75
N ARG A 113 -9.56 -14.10 -13.65
CA ARG A 113 -10.75 -14.65 -14.33
C ARG A 113 -10.41 -14.96 -15.78
N TYR A 114 -10.62 -16.20 -16.19
CA TYR A 114 -10.31 -16.71 -17.52
C TYR A 114 -11.56 -17.24 -18.22
N SER A 115 -11.79 -16.82 -19.47
CA SER A 115 -12.85 -17.36 -20.32
C SER A 115 -12.30 -18.55 -21.10
N VAL A 116 -12.80 -19.75 -20.82
CA VAL A 116 -12.45 -20.95 -21.59
C VAL A 116 -13.03 -20.87 -23.00
N SER A 117 -14.25 -20.33 -23.13
CA SER A 117 -14.96 -20.18 -24.41
C SER A 117 -14.23 -19.26 -25.39
N GLU A 118 -13.68 -18.14 -24.89
CA GLU A 118 -12.91 -17.18 -25.72
C GLU A 118 -11.41 -17.48 -25.75
N GLY A 119 -10.92 -18.37 -24.89
CA GLY A 119 -9.50 -18.65 -24.74
C GLY A 119 -8.68 -17.45 -24.24
N ARG A 120 -9.28 -16.56 -23.42
CA ARG A 120 -8.65 -15.30 -23.01
C ARG A 120 -8.88 -14.95 -21.54
N LEU A 121 -7.86 -14.32 -20.94
CA LEU A 121 -7.95 -13.71 -19.61
C LEU A 121 -8.88 -12.49 -19.63
N ILE A 122 -9.94 -12.53 -18.83
CA ILE A 122 -10.93 -11.43 -18.70
C ILE A 122 -10.38 -10.33 -17.79
N SER A 123 -9.85 -10.72 -16.63
CA SER A 123 -9.35 -9.76 -15.64
C SER A 123 -8.34 -10.40 -14.71
N SER A 124 -7.32 -9.62 -14.31
CA SER A 124 -6.42 -9.93 -13.20
C SER A 124 -6.47 -8.76 -12.22
N ARG A 125 -6.83 -9.01 -10.95
CA ARG A 125 -6.89 -7.96 -9.92
C ARG A 125 -6.42 -8.48 -8.57
N VAL A 126 -5.76 -7.61 -7.82
CA VAL A 126 -5.45 -7.86 -6.41
C VAL A 126 -6.63 -7.38 -5.57
N TYR A 127 -7.02 -8.16 -4.58
CA TYR A 127 -7.99 -7.75 -3.57
C TYR A 127 -7.47 -8.14 -2.18
N ASN A 128 -8.01 -7.50 -1.14
CA ASN A 128 -7.72 -7.91 0.21
C ASN A 128 -8.67 -9.07 0.59
N SER A 129 -8.09 -10.21 0.97
CA SER A 129 -8.79 -11.43 1.33
C SER A 129 -9.05 -11.57 2.84
N GLU A 130 -8.51 -10.67 3.67
CA GLU A 130 -8.85 -10.66 5.09
C GLU A 130 -10.22 -10.01 5.33
N ASP A 131 -11.00 -10.60 6.22
CA ASP A 131 -12.28 -10.06 6.68
C ASP A 131 -12.00 -8.95 7.70
N TYR A 132 -12.01 -7.70 7.25
CA TYR A 132 -11.89 -6.56 8.15
C TYR A 132 -13.27 -6.19 8.67
N ALA A 133 -13.43 -6.20 9.98
CA ALA A 133 -14.54 -5.51 10.64
C ALA A 133 -14.39 -4.00 10.39
N ILE A 134 -15.15 -3.47 9.42
CA ILE A 134 -15.19 -2.03 9.16
C ILE A 134 -15.72 -1.35 10.42
N ASP A 135 -14.88 -0.54 11.06
CA ASP A 135 -15.30 0.26 12.22
C ASP A 135 -16.23 1.39 11.76
N THR A 136 -17.53 1.18 11.91
CA THR A 136 -18.58 2.12 11.51
C THR A 136 -18.81 3.25 12.51
N ARG A 137 -18.02 3.32 13.60
CA ARG A 137 -18.17 4.36 14.63
C ARG A 137 -17.54 5.69 14.23
N LEU A 138 -16.66 5.71 13.22
CA LEU A 138 -16.08 6.94 12.71
C LEU A 138 -17.05 7.61 11.72
N PRO A 139 -17.32 8.93 11.85
CA PRO A 139 -18.07 9.66 10.86
C PRO A 139 -17.27 9.71 9.55
N VAL A 140 -17.66 8.88 8.59
CA VAL A 140 -17.12 8.92 7.23
C VAL A 140 -17.75 10.10 6.49
N TRP A 141 -16.93 10.92 5.83
CA TRP A 141 -17.42 12.03 5.03
C TRP A 141 -18.28 11.50 3.87
N THR A 142 -19.56 11.82 3.87
CA THR A 142 -20.54 11.32 2.88
C THR A 142 -20.68 12.22 1.65
N GLY A 143 -19.93 13.32 1.59
CA GLY A 143 -19.96 14.26 0.47
C GLY A 143 -21.21 15.15 0.41
N GLN A 144 -22.15 15.05 1.37
CA GLN A 144 -23.28 15.97 1.47
C GLN A 144 -22.87 17.23 2.24
N SER A 145 -22.99 18.39 1.60
CA SER A 145 -22.93 19.69 2.26
C SER A 145 -24.15 19.83 3.16
N ASP A 146 -23.90 20.13 4.44
CA ASP A 146 -24.91 20.30 5.49
C ASP A 146 -25.75 21.57 5.20
N GLU A 147 -26.69 21.46 4.26
CA GLU A 147 -27.69 22.51 4.02
C GLU A 147 -28.87 22.25 4.94
N LYS A 148 -28.74 22.70 6.19
CA LYS A 148 -29.85 23.23 7.00
C LYS A 148 -29.34 23.79 8.33
N ALA A 149 -28.95 25.06 8.28
CA ALA A 149 -29.05 25.93 9.44
C ALA A 149 -29.45 27.32 8.93
N ASP A 150 -30.74 27.64 9.05
CA ASP A 150 -31.24 28.83 9.75
C ASP A 150 -32.67 29.15 9.31
N GLY A 151 -33.52 29.50 10.27
CA GLY A 151 -34.94 29.76 10.04
C GLY A 151 -35.84 29.56 11.26
N THR A 152 -35.45 30.15 12.39
CA THR A 152 -36.32 30.91 13.32
C THR A 152 -37.69 30.35 13.74
N GLN A 153 -37.71 29.80 14.95
CA GLN A 153 -38.55 30.15 16.12
C GLN A 153 -39.86 30.97 15.90
N ALA A 154 -41.00 30.41 16.31
CA ALA A 154 -41.86 30.88 17.42
C ALA A 154 -43.31 30.38 17.28
N ASP A 155 -43.82 29.84 18.41
CA ASP A 155 -45.22 29.61 18.80
C ASP A 155 -46.15 28.75 17.92
#